data_AF-A0A953VZM5-F1
#
_entry.id   AF-A0A953VZM5-F1
#
_cell.length_a   1.000
_cell.length_b   1.000
_cell.length_c   1.000
_cell.angle_alpha   90.00
_cell.angle_beta   90.00
_cell.angle_gamma   90.00
#
_symmetry.space_group_name_H-M   'P 1'
#
loop_
_entity.id
_entity.type
_entity.pdbx_description
1 polymer ?
#
loop_
_entity_poly.entity_id
_entity_poly.type
_entity_poly.pdbx_seq_one_letter_code
_entity_poly.pdbx_strand_id
1 'polypeptide(L)'
;MPRTSFGHVWTGFVRSLFTLGAVYLGIIVLGTLWDVIARAVPQLHAPVWLGTVIEFGLPSSAMLAAPWLVRIRGHVAMELIDTALSAGQRKALLMLTDLAAAGICLFVAWYAGLAGLDSFERGEVAVRAVDVPRWYLYAILATGLTLCAIEFLRHATLAYRNSPSEEPKS
;
A
#
# COMPACT_ATOMS: atom_id res chain seq x y z
N MET A 1 -27.69 -1.60 -12.72
CA MET A 1 -26.32 -2.11 -12.48
C MET A 1 -26.41 -3.38 -11.65
N PRO A 2 -26.00 -4.57 -12.13
CA PRO A 2 -26.02 -5.75 -11.28
C PRO A 2 -24.95 -5.59 -10.20
N ARG A 3 -25.41 -5.35 -8.97
CA ARG A 3 -24.62 -5.16 -7.76
C ARG A 3 -23.96 -6.50 -7.43
N THR A 4 -22.74 -6.75 -7.90
CA THR A 4 -22.01 -7.93 -7.46
C THR A 4 -21.59 -7.71 -6.00
N SER A 5 -22.19 -8.48 -5.08
CA SER A 5 -21.91 -8.46 -3.63
C SER A 5 -20.40 -8.43 -3.32
N PHE A 6 -19.62 -9.13 -4.15
CA PHE A 6 -18.16 -9.23 -4.08
C PHE A 6 -17.44 -7.87 -4.06
N GLY A 7 -17.91 -6.88 -4.84
CA GLY A 7 -17.27 -5.57 -4.89
C GLY A 7 -17.41 -4.79 -3.59
N HIS A 8 -18.55 -4.88 -2.92
CA HIS A 8 -18.77 -4.19 -1.65
C HIS A 8 -18.01 -4.85 -0.51
N VAL A 9 -17.99 -6.19 -0.46
CA VAL A 9 -17.23 -6.95 0.56
C VAL A 9 -15.73 -6.65 0.45
N TRP A 10 -15.18 -6.68 -0.76
CA TRP A 10 -13.77 -6.33 -1.00
C TRP A 10 -13.45 -4.89 -0.58
N THR A 11 -14.36 -3.95 -0.87
CA THR A 11 -14.21 -2.55 -0.45
C THR A 11 -14.25 -2.40 1.07
N GLY A 12 -15.13 -3.14 1.74
CA GLY A 12 -15.19 -3.18 3.20
C GLY A 12 -13.88 -3.70 3.79
N PHE A 13 -13.35 -4.79 3.26
CA PHE A 13 -12.08 -5.39 3.70
C PHE A 13 -10.90 -4.41 3.59
N VAL A 14 -10.71 -3.79 2.42
CA VAL A 14 -9.61 -2.83 2.21
C VAL A 14 -9.79 -1.59 3.09
N ARG A 15 -11.03 -1.15 3.34
CA ARG A 15 -11.32 -0.03 4.24
C ARG A 15 -10.98 -0.37 5.70
N SER A 16 -11.28 -1.58 6.15
CA SER A 16 -10.92 -2.06 7.48
C SER A 16 -9.40 -2.11 7.66
N LEU A 17 -8.66 -2.60 6.67
CA LEU A 17 -7.19 -2.58 6.65
C LEU A 17 -6.66 -1.15 6.75
N PHE A 18 -7.22 -0.22 5.99
CA PHE A 18 -6.84 1.19 6.06
C PHE A 18 -7.10 1.80 7.44
N THR A 19 -8.27 1.55 8.05
CA THR A 19 -8.56 2.07 9.39
C THR A 19 -7.61 1.49 10.44
N LEU A 20 -7.27 0.20 10.35
CA LEU A 20 -6.30 -0.42 11.24
C LEU A 20 -4.91 0.19 11.05
N GLY A 21 -4.47 0.37 9.80
CA GLY A 21 -3.20 1.03 9.47
C GLY A 21 -3.13 2.47 9.97
N ALA A 22 -4.22 3.24 9.83
CA ALA A 22 -4.30 4.63 10.28
C ALA A 22 -4.29 4.75 11.81
N VAL A 23 -5.03 3.89 12.52
CA VAL A 23 -5.00 3.84 13.98
C VAL A 23 -3.60 3.44 14.46
N TYR A 24 -3.00 2.43 13.83
CA TYR A 24 -1.65 1.98 14.17
C TYR A 24 -0.61 3.08 13.93
N LEU A 25 -0.69 3.81 12.81
CA LEU A 25 0.16 4.97 12.55
C LEU A 25 -0.04 6.05 13.62
N GLY A 26 -1.28 6.35 14.01
CA GLY A 26 -1.56 7.32 15.07
C GLY A 26 -0.90 6.94 16.40
N ILE A 27 -0.95 5.66 16.78
CA ILE A 27 -0.27 5.14 17.97
C ILE A 27 1.25 5.32 17.86
N ILE A 28 1.83 5.02 16.69
CA ILE A 28 3.27 5.22 16.46
C ILE A 28 3.66 6.70 16.57
N VAL A 29 2.86 7.61 16.01
CA VAL A 29 3.12 9.06 16.10
C VAL A 29 3.07 9.54 17.55
N LEU A 30 2.09 9.08 18.34
CA LEU A 30 2.05 9.41 19.76
C LEU A 30 3.27 8.83 20.51
N GLY A 31 3.68 7.62 20.14
CA GLY A 31 4.89 6.99 20.66
C GLY A 31 6.16 7.76 20.31
N THR A 32 6.35 8.21 19.06
CA THR A 32 7.52 9.00 18.64
C THR A 32 7.55 10.35 19.34
N LEU A 33 6.40 11.01 19.50
CA LEU A 33 6.31 12.27 20.25
C LEU A 33 6.74 12.07 21.71
N TRP A 34 6.31 10.97 22.34
CA TRP A 34 6.77 10.61 23.68
C TRP A 34 8.28 10.35 23.74
N ASP A 35 8.84 9.61 22.77
CA ASP A 35 10.29 9.36 22.70
C ASP A 35 11.09 10.66 22.62
N VAL A 36 10.65 11.58 21.77
CA VAL A 36 11.31 12.89 21.58
C VAL A 36 11.23 13.73 22.86
N ILE A 37 10.08 13.78 23.52
CA ILE A 37 9.91 14.50 24.80
C ILE A 37 10.79 13.87 25.88
N ALA A 38 10.80 12.54 26.00
CA ALA A 38 11.59 11.83 26.99
C ALA A 38 13.10 12.06 26.79
N ARG A 39 13.58 12.18 25.54
CA ARG A 39 14.98 12.55 25.27
C ARG A 39 15.30 14.01 25.51
N ALA A 40 14.33 14.91 25.34
CA ALA A 40 14.50 16.33 25.55
C ALA A 40 14.56 16.71 27.04
N VAL A 41 14.00 15.89 27.93
CA VAL A 41 14.00 16.12 29.38
C VAL A 41 15.06 15.24 30.05
N PRO A 42 16.12 15.80 30.66
CA PRO A 42 17.25 15.04 31.22
C PRO A 42 16.88 14.02 32.31
N GLN A 43 15.70 14.14 32.93
CA GLN A 43 15.20 13.27 33.99
C GLN A 43 14.36 12.09 33.48
N LEU A 44 13.96 12.08 32.20
CA LEU A 44 13.22 10.98 31.60
C LEU A 44 14.15 10.12 30.75
N HIS A 45 14.02 8.80 30.88
CA HIS A 45 14.72 7.86 30.01
C HIS A 45 13.77 7.37 28.93
N ALA A 46 14.15 7.56 27.67
CA ALA A 46 13.42 7.01 26.55
C ALA A 46 13.53 5.47 26.52
N PRO A 47 12.40 4.72 26.40
CA PRO A 47 12.45 3.26 26.35
C PRO A 47 13.18 2.79 25.07
N VAL A 48 14.24 2.00 25.23
CA VAL A 48 15.07 1.54 24.08
C VAL A 48 14.27 0.70 23.06
N TRP A 49 13.21 0.02 23.52
CA TRP A 49 12.31 -0.76 22.66
C TRP A 49 11.47 0.09 21.70
N LEU A 50 11.19 1.35 22.05
CA LEU A 50 10.27 2.19 21.29
C LEU A 50 10.80 2.48 19.89
N GLY A 51 12.12 2.70 19.76
CA GLY A 51 12.77 2.89 18.47
C GLY A 51 12.57 1.70 17.52
N THR A 52 12.69 0.47 18.04
CA THR A 52 12.44 -0.75 17.25
C THR A 52 10.96 -0.86 16.86
N VAL A 53 10.02 -0.52 17.74
CA VAL A 53 8.59 -0.52 17.38
C VAL A 53 8.29 0.48 16.27
N ILE A 54 8.89 1.66 16.29
CA ILE A 54 8.70 2.70 15.28
C ILE A 54 9.29 2.26 13.93
N GLU A 55 10.53 1.76 13.95
CA GLU A 55 11.24 1.30 12.75
C GLU A 55 10.47 0.20 12.00
N PHE A 56 9.88 -0.75 12.74
CA PHE A 56 9.13 -1.85 12.15
C PHE A 56 7.65 -1.53 11.93
N GLY A 57 7.09 -0.63 12.74
CA GLY A 57 5.69 -0.25 12.70
C GLY A 57 5.35 0.71 11.58
N LEU A 58 6.22 1.67 11.26
CA LEU A 58 5.97 2.64 10.19
C LEU A 58 5.75 1.96 8.82
N PRO A 59 6.64 1.06 8.35
CA PRO A 59 6.44 0.36 7.08
C PRO A 59 5.17 -0.50 7.09
N SER A 60 4.88 -1.14 8.23
CA SER A 60 3.67 -1.95 8.41
C SER A 60 2.41 -1.09 8.21
N SER A 61 2.31 0.04 8.90
CA SER A 61 1.18 0.97 8.76
C SER A 61 0.99 1.47 7.32
N ALA A 62 2.09 1.77 6.63
CA ALA A 62 2.09 2.25 5.26
C ALA A 62 1.56 1.18 4.29
N MET A 63 2.01 -0.07 4.45
CA MET A 63 1.56 -1.18 3.62
C MET A 63 0.09 -1.54 3.84
N LEU A 64 -0.45 -1.39 5.07
CA LEU A 64 -1.89 -1.53 5.31
C LEU A 64 -2.72 -0.39 4.67
N ALA A 65 -2.17 0.83 4.64
CA ALA A 65 -2.88 1.99 4.08
C ALA A 65 -2.79 2.08 2.54
N ALA A 66 -1.73 1.54 1.95
CA ALA A 66 -1.41 1.68 0.53
C ALA A 66 -2.54 1.23 -0.44
N PRO A 67 -3.22 0.08 -0.25
CA PRO A 67 -4.23 -0.39 -1.20
C PRO A 67 -5.44 0.54 -1.28
N TRP A 68 -5.87 1.10 -0.14
CA TRP A 68 -6.95 2.09 -0.11
C TRP A 68 -6.55 3.41 -0.76
N LEU A 69 -5.30 3.82 -0.56
CA LEU A 69 -4.78 5.06 -1.14
C LEU A 69 -4.67 4.98 -2.67
N VAL A 70 -4.23 3.84 -3.22
CA VAL A 70 -4.24 3.56 -4.66
C VAL A 70 -5.65 3.70 -5.23
N ARG A 71 -6.64 3.23 -4.49
CA ARG A 71 -8.05 3.30 -4.88
C ARG A 71 -8.59 4.73 -4.95
N ILE A 72 -8.26 5.56 -3.95
CA ILE A 72 -8.63 7.00 -3.96
C ILE A 72 -7.91 7.72 -5.12
N ARG A 73 -6.62 7.45 -5.31
CA ARG A 73 -5.86 8.04 -6.43
C ARG A 73 -6.45 7.70 -7.78
N GLY A 74 -7.00 6.50 -7.96
CA GLY A 74 -7.72 6.14 -9.19
C GLY A 74 -8.88 7.11 -9.49
N HIS A 75 -9.65 7.53 -8.49
CA HIS A 75 -10.72 8.52 -8.67
C HIS A 75 -10.18 9.91 -9.04
N VAL A 76 -9.16 10.39 -8.32
CA VAL A 76 -8.56 11.70 -8.58
C VAL A 76 -7.83 11.76 -9.92
N ALA A 77 -7.09 10.71 -10.30
CA ALA A 77 -6.41 10.63 -11.60
C ALA A 77 -7.41 10.61 -12.75
N MET A 78 -8.56 9.95 -12.56
CA MET A 78 -9.65 10.00 -13.53
C MET A 78 -10.19 11.43 -13.73
N GLU A 79 -10.43 12.19 -12.66
CA GLU A 79 -10.93 13.57 -12.74
C GLU A 79 -9.92 14.52 -13.39
N LEU A 80 -8.65 14.44 -13.00
CA LEU A 80 -7.60 15.33 -13.52
C LEU A 80 -7.39 15.14 -15.03
N ILE A 81 -7.36 13.89 -15.51
CA ILE A 81 -7.16 13.60 -16.92
C ILE A 81 -8.42 13.93 -17.74
N ASP A 82 -9.61 13.89 -17.13
CA ASP A 82 -10.86 14.33 -17.77
C ASP A 82 -10.81 15.80 -18.19
N THR A 83 -10.14 16.64 -17.39
CA THR A 83 -9.95 18.06 -17.72
C THR A 83 -8.89 18.33 -18.79
N ALA A 84 -8.07 17.33 -19.17
CA ALA A 84 -6.87 17.55 -19.97
C ALA A 84 -6.83 16.81 -21.34
N LEU A 85 -7.54 15.69 -21.53
CA LEU A 85 -7.41 14.85 -22.73
C LEU A 85 -8.74 14.31 -23.29
N SER A 86 -8.74 13.98 -24.60
CA SER A 86 -9.84 13.29 -25.27
C SER A 86 -10.06 11.86 -24.74
N ALA A 87 -11.31 11.37 -24.78
CA ALA A 87 -11.75 10.13 -24.11
C ALA A 87 -10.94 8.87 -24.48
N GLY A 88 -10.46 8.76 -25.73
CA GLY A 88 -9.69 7.60 -26.21
C GLY A 88 -8.25 7.57 -25.72
N GLN A 89 -7.51 8.68 -25.86
CA GLN A 89 -6.11 8.78 -25.45
C GLN A 89 -5.95 8.70 -23.91
N ARG A 90 -6.90 9.30 -23.18
CA ARG A 90 -6.99 9.22 -21.71
C ARG A 90 -7.02 7.77 -21.21
N LYS A 91 -7.84 6.92 -21.84
CA LYS A 91 -8.02 5.53 -21.43
C LYS A 91 -6.78 4.68 -21.69
N ALA A 92 -6.13 4.87 -22.84
CA ALA A 92 -4.88 4.18 -23.15
C ALA A 92 -3.76 4.54 -22.18
N LEU A 93 -3.62 5.82 -21.84
CA LEU A 93 -2.60 6.30 -20.90
C LEU A 93 -2.84 5.74 -19.50
N LEU A 94 -4.07 5.85 -18.98
CA LEU A 94 -4.46 5.31 -17.67
C LEU A 94 -4.19 3.79 -17.58
N MET A 95 -4.59 3.05 -18.60
CA MET A 95 -4.37 1.60 -18.66
C MET A 95 -2.89 1.25 -18.67
N LEU A 96 -2.07 1.97 -19.45
CA LEU A 96 -0.63 1.72 -19.49
C LEU A 96 0.02 2.02 -18.14
N THR A 97 -0.35 3.14 -17.51
CA THR A 97 0.18 3.50 -16.18
C THR A 97 -0.24 2.50 -15.11
N ASP A 98 -1.49 2.03 -15.12
CA ASP A 98 -1.98 1.05 -14.14
C ASP A 98 -1.29 -0.31 -14.34
N LEU A 99 -1.10 -0.74 -15.60
CA LEU A 99 -0.42 -2.00 -15.91
C LEU A 99 1.06 -1.94 -15.53
N ALA A 100 1.73 -0.81 -15.81
CA ALA A 100 3.11 -0.59 -15.42
C ALA A 100 3.25 -0.56 -13.88
N ALA A 101 2.37 0.13 -13.18
CA ALA A 101 2.35 0.17 -11.72
C ALA A 101 2.09 -1.21 -11.11
N ALA A 102 1.14 -1.98 -11.66
CA ALA A 102 0.89 -3.36 -11.25
C ALA A 102 2.12 -4.26 -11.46
N GLY A 103 2.77 -4.15 -12.62
CA GLY A 103 3.98 -4.89 -12.95
C GLY A 103 5.14 -4.59 -12.00
N ILE A 104 5.37 -3.31 -11.70
CA ILE A 104 6.39 -2.88 -10.73
C ILE A 104 6.05 -3.40 -9.33
N CYS A 105 4.79 -3.27 -8.89
CA CYS A 105 4.38 -3.78 -7.57
C CYS A 105 4.60 -5.29 -7.45
N LEU A 106 4.24 -6.07 -8.48
CA LEU A 106 4.46 -7.52 -8.50
C LEU A 106 5.94 -7.88 -8.53
N PHE A 107 6.74 -7.19 -9.32
CA PHE A 107 8.18 -7.41 -9.39
C PHE A 107 8.85 -7.17 -8.03
N VAL A 108 8.51 -6.06 -7.37
CA VAL A 108 9.04 -5.74 -6.04
C VAL A 108 8.50 -6.72 -4.99
N ALA A 109 7.23 -7.12 -5.06
CA ALA A 109 6.66 -8.11 -4.15
C ALA A 109 7.35 -9.47 -4.28
N TRP A 110 7.64 -9.90 -5.50
CA TRP A 110 8.40 -11.12 -5.79
C TRP A 110 9.82 -11.05 -5.22
N TYR A 111 10.53 -9.96 -5.47
CA TYR A 111 11.88 -9.76 -4.96
C TYR A 111 11.91 -9.70 -3.43
N ALA A 112 10.94 -9.01 -2.81
CA ALA A 112 10.78 -8.97 -1.36
C ALA A 112 10.48 -10.36 -0.79
N GLY A 113 9.67 -11.18 -1.47
CA GLY A 113 9.41 -12.56 -1.08
C GLY A 113 10.67 -13.42 -1.08
N LEU A 114 11.48 -13.33 -2.15
CA LEU A 114 12.77 -14.02 -2.24
C LEU A 114 13.75 -13.56 -1.15
N ALA A 115 13.87 -12.25 -0.93
CA ALA A 115 14.71 -11.69 0.13
C ALA A 115 14.24 -12.13 1.53
N GLY A 116 12.91 -12.21 1.74
CA GLY A 116 12.33 -12.68 2.99
C GLY A 116 12.64 -14.16 3.27
N LEU A 117 12.60 -15.01 2.23
CA LEU A 117 12.98 -16.42 2.33
C LEU A 117 14.47 -16.59 2.62
N ASP A 118 15.34 -15.87 1.90
CA ASP A 118 16.79 -15.90 2.13
C ASP A 118 17.14 -15.40 3.55
N SER A 119 16.49 -14.33 4.04
CA SER A 119 16.65 -13.88 5.43
C SER A 119 16.10 -14.87 6.47
N PHE A 120 15.05 -15.63 6.13
CA PHE A 120 14.51 -16.67 7.00
C PHE A 120 15.48 -17.85 7.13
N GLU A 121 16.04 -18.31 6.01
CA GLU A 121 17.01 -19.41 5.96
C GLU A 121 18.32 -19.06 6.66
N ARG A 122 18.78 -17.81 6.56
CA ARG A 122 19.99 -17.33 7.23
C ARG A 122 19.81 -17.05 8.73
N GLY A 123 18.60 -17.21 9.27
CA GLY A 123 18.30 -16.94 10.69
C GLY A 123 18.59 -15.49 11.09
N GLU A 124 18.44 -14.59 10.13
CA GLU A 124 18.99 -13.24 10.20
C GLU A 124 18.14 -12.34 11.10
N VAL A 125 18.47 -12.31 12.40
CA VAL A 125 17.90 -11.37 13.36
C VAL A 125 18.57 -10.00 13.23
N ALA A 126 17.75 -8.94 13.24
CA ALA A 126 18.28 -7.59 13.39
C ALA A 126 18.64 -7.41 14.87
N VAL A 127 19.94 -7.39 15.18
CA VAL A 127 20.43 -7.12 16.54
C VAL A 127 20.09 -5.67 16.90
N ARG A 128 18.97 -5.49 17.59
CA ARG A 128 18.46 -4.20 18.09
C ARG A 128 18.05 -4.40 19.56
N ALA A 129 17.37 -3.42 20.14
CA ALA A 129 16.93 -3.50 21.54
C ALA A 129 15.91 -4.63 21.81
N VAL A 130 15.20 -5.07 20.76
CA VAL A 130 14.45 -6.32 20.69
C VAL A 130 14.82 -7.01 19.39
N ASP A 131 15.14 -8.30 19.48
CA ASP A 131 15.47 -9.12 18.32
C ASP A 131 14.21 -9.33 17.47
N VAL A 132 14.05 -8.49 16.44
CA VAL A 132 12.96 -8.63 15.47
C VAL A 132 13.50 -9.36 14.24
N PRO A 133 12.81 -10.41 13.77
CA PRO A 133 13.23 -11.12 12.56
C PRO A 133 13.11 -10.22 11.33
N ARG A 134 14.17 -10.12 10.53
CA ARG A 134 14.18 -9.27 9.33
C ARG A 134 13.15 -9.68 8.28
N TRP A 135 12.80 -10.96 8.22
CA TRP A 135 11.79 -11.49 7.31
C TRP A 135 10.40 -10.88 7.51
N TYR A 136 10.08 -10.37 8.71
CA TYR A 136 8.79 -9.73 8.98
C TYR A 136 8.53 -8.52 8.07
N LEU A 137 9.54 -7.68 7.87
CA LEU A 137 9.41 -6.50 7.00
C LEU A 137 9.25 -6.88 5.54
N TYR A 138 9.99 -7.89 5.09
CA TYR A 138 9.86 -8.41 3.72
C TYR A 138 8.49 -9.03 3.48
N ALA A 139 7.93 -9.75 4.46
CA ALA A 139 6.60 -10.34 4.37
C ALA A 139 5.50 -9.27 4.30
N ILE A 140 5.56 -8.23 5.14
CA ILE A 140 4.55 -7.16 5.10
C ILE A 140 4.65 -6.30 3.83
N LEU A 141 5.86 -6.09 3.32
CA LEU A 141 6.09 -5.45 2.02
C LEU A 141 5.51 -6.29 0.88
N ALA A 142 5.83 -7.58 0.82
CA ALA A 142 5.33 -8.47 -0.22
C ALA A 142 3.80 -8.55 -0.22
N THR A 143 3.17 -8.67 0.96
CA THR A 143 1.71 -8.71 1.08
C THR A 143 1.06 -7.38 0.68
N GLY A 144 1.58 -6.24 1.17
CA GLY A 144 1.06 -4.91 0.85
C GLY A 144 1.15 -4.58 -0.64
N LEU A 145 2.29 -4.87 -1.27
CA LEU A 145 2.50 -4.64 -2.70
C LEU A 145 1.67 -5.58 -3.58
N THR A 146 1.45 -6.82 -3.15
CA THR A 146 0.54 -7.74 -3.84
C THR A 146 -0.90 -7.22 -3.82
N LEU A 147 -1.36 -6.70 -2.67
CA LEU A 147 -2.68 -6.08 -2.56
C LEU A 147 -2.81 -4.84 -3.45
N CYS A 148 -1.79 -3.99 -3.52
CA CYS A 148 -1.74 -2.86 -4.44
C CYS A 148 -1.79 -3.30 -5.91
N ALA A 149 -1.06 -4.35 -6.29
CA ALA A 149 -1.10 -4.88 -7.65
C ALA A 149 -2.49 -5.37 -8.06
N ILE A 150 -3.21 -6.02 -7.14
CA ILE A 150 -4.60 -6.45 -7.36
C ILE A 150 -5.52 -5.25 -7.62
N GLU A 151 -5.38 -4.16 -6.84
CA GLU A 151 -6.17 -2.94 -7.06
C GLU A 151 -5.84 -2.27 -8.42
N PHE A 152 -4.57 -2.19 -8.81
CA PHE A 152 -4.19 -1.67 -10.13
C PHE A 152 -4.72 -2.52 -11.29
N LEU A 153 -4.66 -3.85 -11.19
CA LEU A 153 -5.24 -4.74 -12.20
C LEU A 153 -6.76 -4.59 -12.31
N ARG A 154 -7.42 -4.37 -11.17
CA ARG A 154 -8.87 -4.10 -11.12
C ARG A 154 -9.23 -2.76 -11.76
N HIS A 155 -8.42 -1.71 -11.55
CA HIS A 155 -8.59 -0.44 -12.23
C HIS A 155 -8.43 -0.57 -13.75
N ALA A 156 -7.38 -1.27 -14.20
CA ALA A 156 -7.13 -1.50 -15.61
C ALA A 156 -8.28 -2.25 -16.31
N THR A 157 -8.84 -3.28 -15.67
CA THR A 157 -9.99 -4.05 -16.22
C THR A 157 -11.29 -3.25 -16.23
N LEU A 158 -11.54 -2.41 -15.23
CA LEU A 158 -12.70 -1.52 -15.20
C LEU A 158 -12.61 -0.43 -16.27
N ALA A 159 -11.42 0.14 -16.47
CA ALA A 159 -11.17 1.06 -17.57
C ALA A 159 -11.54 0.40 -18.91
N TYR A 160 -11.09 -0.84 -19.14
CA TYR A 160 -11.38 -1.59 -20.37
C TYR A 160 -12.89 -1.78 -20.63
N ARG A 161 -13.70 -2.13 -19.62
CA ARG A 161 -15.16 -2.39 -19.77
C ARG A 161 -15.98 -1.18 -20.21
N ASN A 162 -15.56 0.05 -19.93
CA ASN A 162 -16.31 1.25 -20.26
C ASN A 162 -15.99 1.81 -21.66
N SER A 163 -15.68 0.98 -22.65
CA SER A 163 -15.60 1.45 -24.04
C SER A 163 -17.02 1.75 -24.54
N PRO A 164 -17.35 2.99 -24.94
CA PRO A 164 -18.49 3.18 -25.82
C PRO A 164 -18.16 2.41 -27.10
N SER A 165 -19.04 1.50 -27.47
CA SER A 165 -19.07 0.95 -28.82
C SER A 165 -18.93 2.09 -29.82
N GLU A 166 -18.00 1.94 -30.75
CA GLU A 166 -17.91 2.79 -31.94
C GLU A 166 -19.33 2.94 -32.52
N GLU A 167 -19.89 4.15 -32.47
CA GLU A 167 -20.90 4.52 -33.45
C GLU A 167 -20.12 5.02 -34.67
N PRO A 168 -20.09 4.25 -35.78
CA PRO A 168 -19.53 4.76 -37.02
C PRO A 168 -20.43 5.89 -37.49
N LYS A 169 -19.92 7.13 -37.44
CA LYS A 169 -20.57 8.27 -38.08
C LYS A 169 -20.44 8.07 -39.60
N SER A 170 -21.51 7.59 -40.21
CA SER A 170 -21.79 7.68 -41.65
C SER A 170 -22.05 9.11 -42.05
#